data_AF-A0A231P3S1-F1
#
_entry.id   AF-A0A231P3S1-F1
#
_cell.length_a   1.000
_cell.length_b   1.000
_cell.length_c   1.000
_cell.angle_alpha   90.00
_cell.angle_beta   90.00
_cell.angle_gamma   90.00
#
_symmetry.space_group_name_H-M   'P 1'
#
loop_
_entity.id
_entity.type
_entity.pdbx_description
1 polymer ?
#
loop_
_entity_poly.entity_id
_entity_poly.type
_entity_poly.pdbx_seq_one_letter_code
_entity_poly.pdbx_strand_id
1 'polypeptide(L)'
;MEGFLVMSQETRLGGAVLERLVELWGKWLSQLKVREITTGKISYLAVWLPEEVELEVDEAWGKSASDGFMINNLAQFMCMSAVQMMLPQVEDAGCAPSPRPTEALRAVLSELGLEYKPGASVLSRRYAVVTHFPFRGGCEICHLQDQCPKGQGQAESASILLPGHERGADEETPQ
;
A
#
# COMPACT_ATOMS: atom_id res chain seq x y z
N MET A 1 15.44 6.42 -0.36
CA MET A 1 15.91 5.07 0.01
C MET A 1 15.82 4.82 1.52
N GLU A 2 16.19 5.77 2.39
CA GLU A 2 16.06 5.58 3.85
C GLU A 2 14.64 5.22 4.30
N GLY A 3 13.61 5.92 3.78
CA GLY A 3 12.21 5.57 4.07
C GLY A 3 11.80 4.16 3.62
N PHE A 4 12.40 3.65 2.54
CA PHE A 4 12.16 2.28 2.08
C PHE A 4 12.77 1.26 3.05
N LEU A 5 14.00 1.49 3.51
CA LEU A 5 14.69 0.60 4.47
C LEU A 5 13.91 0.44 5.76
N VAL A 6 13.39 1.56 6.30
CA VAL A 6 12.54 1.55 7.50
C VAL A 6 11.28 0.72 7.26
N MET A 7 10.61 0.91 6.12
CA MET A 7 9.38 0.22 5.81
C MET A 7 9.57 -1.28 5.56
N SER A 8 10.65 -1.65 4.87
CA SER A 8 11.00 -3.05 4.59
C SER A 8 11.70 -3.75 5.76
N GLN A 9 11.96 -3.04 6.87
CA GLN A 9 12.72 -3.51 8.03
C GLN A 9 14.14 -3.99 7.69
N GLU A 10 14.72 -3.42 6.65
CA GLU A 10 16.10 -3.74 6.25
C GLU A 10 17.05 -2.70 6.81
N THR A 11 18.17 -3.14 7.38
CA THR A 11 19.23 -2.21 7.81
C THR A 11 20.19 -1.86 6.68
N ARG A 12 20.25 -2.70 5.63
CA ARG A 12 21.13 -2.53 4.47
C ARG A 12 20.59 -3.30 3.26
N LEU A 13 20.93 -2.85 2.06
CA LEU A 13 20.65 -3.56 0.81
C LEU A 13 21.96 -3.99 0.16
N GLY A 14 21.99 -5.22 -0.36
CA GLY A 14 23.07 -5.65 -1.25
C GLY A 14 23.03 -4.90 -2.58
N GLY A 15 24.18 -4.70 -3.23
CA GLY A 15 24.28 -3.92 -4.47
C GLY A 15 23.33 -4.38 -5.58
N ALA A 16 23.28 -5.69 -5.85
CA ALA A 16 22.38 -6.25 -6.86
C ALA A 16 20.89 -6.04 -6.54
N VAL A 17 20.50 -6.14 -5.26
CA VAL A 17 19.12 -5.88 -4.84
C VAL A 17 18.78 -4.40 -5.02
N LEU A 18 19.70 -3.50 -4.64
CA LEU A 18 19.51 -2.07 -4.80
C LEU A 18 19.34 -1.67 -6.28
N GLU A 19 20.24 -2.14 -7.15
CA GLU A 19 20.18 -1.88 -8.60
C GLU A 19 18.82 -2.32 -9.16
N ARG A 20 18.39 -3.53 -8.79
CA ARG A 20 17.09 -4.06 -9.21
C ARG A 20 15.91 -3.21 -8.75
N LEU A 21 15.90 -2.78 -7.48
CA LEU A 21 14.84 -1.93 -6.94
C LEU A 21 14.81 -0.56 -7.62
N VAL A 22 15.96 0.01 -7.98
CA VAL A 22 16.06 1.28 -8.71
C VAL A 22 15.51 1.14 -10.14
N GLU A 23 15.82 0.04 -10.83
CA GLU A 23 15.25 -0.25 -12.15
C GLU A 23 13.72 -0.35 -12.10
N LEU A 24 13.19 -1.13 -11.15
CA LEU A 24 11.75 -1.29 -10.96
C LEU A 24 11.08 0.02 -10.58
N TRP A 25 11.71 0.82 -9.70
CA TRP A 25 11.23 2.16 -9.36
C TRP A 25 11.10 3.02 -10.62
N GLY A 26 12.15 3.09 -11.45
CA GLY A 26 12.11 3.86 -12.69
C GLY A 26 11.01 3.40 -13.64
N LYS A 27 10.83 2.09 -13.79
CA LYS A 27 9.78 1.48 -14.61
C LYS A 27 8.37 1.84 -14.09
N TRP A 28 8.13 1.65 -12.80
CA TRP A 28 6.80 1.79 -12.20
C TRP A 28 6.42 3.24 -11.90
N LEU A 29 7.38 4.15 -11.77
CA LEU A 29 7.11 5.57 -11.52
C LEU A 29 6.25 6.18 -12.63
N SER A 30 6.48 5.80 -13.89
CA SER A 30 5.66 6.23 -15.03
C SER A 30 4.24 5.65 -15.05
N GLN A 31 4.00 4.60 -14.25
CA GLN A 31 2.72 3.90 -14.14
C GLN A 31 1.91 4.29 -12.90
N LEU A 32 2.57 4.93 -11.92
CA LEU A 32 1.95 5.40 -10.69
C LEU A 32 0.92 6.49 -11.00
N LYS A 33 -0.33 6.21 -10.65
CA LYS A 33 -1.46 7.13 -10.87
C LYS A 33 -1.78 7.85 -9.58
N VAL A 34 -1.95 9.16 -9.69
CA VAL A 34 -2.36 10.05 -8.58
C VAL A 34 -3.52 10.89 -9.10
N ARG A 35 -4.68 10.85 -8.41
CA ARG A 35 -5.85 11.64 -8.77
C ARG A 35 -6.55 12.19 -7.54
N GLU A 36 -7.01 13.42 -7.65
CA GLU A 36 -8.09 13.92 -6.81
C GLU A 36 -9.43 13.38 -7.35
N ILE A 37 -10.27 12.87 -6.46
CA ILE A 37 -11.62 12.40 -6.73
C ILE A 37 -12.58 13.26 -5.93
N THR A 38 -13.60 13.83 -6.57
CA THR A 38 -14.62 14.62 -5.89
C THR A 38 -15.97 13.93 -5.95
N THR A 39 -16.60 13.72 -4.79
CA THR A 39 -17.99 13.25 -4.68
C THR A 39 -18.81 14.33 -3.97
N GLY A 40 -19.55 15.13 -4.74
CA GLY A 40 -20.31 16.26 -4.21
C GLY A 40 -19.39 17.31 -3.56
N LYS A 41 -19.43 17.44 -2.23
CA LYS A 41 -18.62 18.42 -1.47
C LYS A 41 -17.36 17.82 -0.82
N ILE A 42 -17.11 16.52 -1.00
CA ILE A 42 -15.96 15.84 -0.41
C ILE A 42 -14.99 15.47 -1.52
N SER A 43 -13.72 15.83 -1.34
CA SER A 43 -12.63 15.36 -2.18
C SER A 43 -11.81 14.29 -1.45
N TYR A 44 -11.19 13.44 -2.25
CA TYR A 44 -10.33 12.33 -1.86
C TYR A 44 -9.10 12.32 -2.73
N LEU A 45 -8.00 11.81 -2.20
CA LEU A 45 -6.80 11.48 -2.93
C LEU A 45 -6.82 9.98 -3.20
N ALA A 46 -6.72 9.58 -4.46
CA ALA A 46 -6.49 8.20 -4.88
C ALA A 46 -5.08 8.08 -5.48
N VAL A 47 -4.30 7.14 -4.96
CA VAL A 47 -2.96 6.79 -5.46
C VAL A 47 -2.92 5.30 -5.71
N TRP A 48 -2.48 4.88 -6.89
CA TRP A 48 -2.39 3.44 -7.18
C TRP A 48 -1.39 3.10 -8.27
N LEU A 49 -0.91 1.85 -8.21
CA LEU A 49 -0.21 1.18 -9.29
C LEU A 49 -1.19 0.25 -10.02
N PRO A 50 -0.98 0.00 -11.34
CA PRO A 50 -1.91 -0.80 -12.12
C PRO A 50 -1.67 -2.30 -11.91
N GLU A 51 -2.56 -3.13 -12.46
CA GLU A 51 -2.54 -4.59 -12.28
C GLU A 51 -1.26 -5.25 -12.81
N GLU A 52 -0.60 -4.66 -13.79
CA GLU A 52 0.66 -5.17 -14.32
C GLU A 52 1.75 -5.23 -13.23
N VAL A 53 1.77 -4.26 -12.31
CA VAL A 53 2.69 -4.26 -11.17
C VAL A 53 2.38 -5.38 -10.19
N GLU A 54 1.09 -5.66 -9.99
CA GLU A 54 0.63 -6.78 -9.17
C GLU A 54 1.12 -8.13 -9.71
N LEU A 55 0.99 -8.34 -11.03
CA LEU A 55 1.47 -9.55 -11.70
C LEU A 55 3.00 -9.69 -11.63
N GLU A 56 3.74 -8.58 -11.78
CA GLU A 56 5.21 -8.58 -11.64
C GLU A 56 5.66 -8.96 -10.23
N VAL A 57 4.93 -8.50 -9.20
CA VAL A 57 5.21 -8.89 -7.81
C VAL A 57 4.92 -10.39 -7.61
N ASP A 58 3.80 -10.90 -8.12
CA ASP A 58 3.47 -12.33 -8.01
C ASP A 58 4.50 -13.22 -8.71
N GLU A 59 4.98 -12.79 -9.88
CA GLU A 59 6.05 -13.49 -10.60
C GLU A 59 7.35 -13.52 -9.77
N ALA A 60 7.69 -12.42 -9.08
CA ALA A 60 8.83 -12.38 -8.18
C ALA A 60 8.66 -13.33 -6.99
N TRP A 61 7.49 -13.38 -6.37
CA TRP A 61 7.18 -14.34 -5.30
C TRP A 61 7.30 -15.79 -5.76
N GLY A 62 6.84 -16.10 -6.98
CA GLY A 62 6.97 -17.43 -7.56
C GLY A 62 8.42 -17.88 -7.81
N LYS A 63 9.36 -16.93 -7.92
CA LYS A 63 10.79 -17.20 -8.10
C LYS A 63 11.54 -17.24 -6.77
N SER A 64 11.27 -16.30 -5.88
CA SER A 64 11.94 -16.16 -4.59
C SER A 64 11.08 -15.38 -3.60
N ALA A 65 10.88 -15.94 -2.41
CA ALA A 65 10.15 -15.27 -1.34
C ALA A 65 10.84 -13.98 -0.86
N SER A 66 12.18 -13.96 -0.84
CA SER A 66 12.91 -12.75 -0.43
C SER A 66 12.80 -11.64 -1.47
N ASP A 67 12.87 -11.98 -2.75
CA ASP A 67 12.75 -11.00 -3.85
C ASP A 67 11.31 -10.47 -3.94
N GLY A 68 10.33 -11.38 -3.91
CA GLY A 68 8.91 -11.01 -3.85
C GLY A 68 8.59 -10.09 -2.67
N PHE A 69 9.16 -10.35 -1.49
CA PHE A 69 9.00 -9.46 -0.34
C PHE A 69 9.55 -8.06 -0.59
N MET A 70 10.76 -7.94 -1.14
CA MET A 70 11.39 -6.64 -1.40
C MET A 70 10.65 -5.85 -2.48
N ILE A 71 10.22 -6.52 -3.54
CA ILE A 71 9.50 -5.93 -4.66
C ILE A 71 8.07 -5.52 -4.23
N ASN A 72 7.41 -6.31 -3.38
CA ASN A 72 6.15 -5.94 -2.74
C ASN A 72 6.27 -4.67 -1.88
N ASN A 73 7.31 -4.59 -1.06
CA ASN A 73 7.61 -3.38 -0.29
C ASN A 73 7.88 -2.19 -1.21
N LEU A 74 8.51 -2.37 -2.37
CA LEU A 74 8.76 -1.25 -3.28
C LEU A 74 7.46 -0.63 -3.77
N ALA A 75 6.50 -1.47 -4.20
CA ALA A 75 5.20 -1.00 -4.67
C ALA A 75 4.41 -0.26 -3.57
N GLN A 76 4.42 -0.78 -2.34
CA GLN A 76 3.79 -0.12 -1.19
C GLN A 76 4.44 1.22 -0.86
N PHE A 77 5.78 1.25 -0.86
CA PHE A 77 6.56 2.44 -0.58
C PHE A 77 6.30 3.54 -1.62
N MET A 78 6.17 3.18 -2.91
CA MET A 78 5.84 4.13 -3.98
C MET A 78 4.48 4.80 -3.74
N CYS A 79 3.44 4.03 -3.44
CA CYS A 79 2.11 4.57 -3.16
C CYS A 79 2.12 5.49 -1.94
N MET A 80 2.73 5.06 -0.83
CA MET A 80 2.77 5.86 0.39
C MET A 80 3.64 7.12 0.26
N SER A 81 4.75 7.04 -0.47
CA SER A 81 5.58 8.22 -0.78
C SER A 81 4.79 9.26 -1.56
N ALA A 82 4.00 8.84 -2.55
CA ALA A 82 3.13 9.75 -3.30
C ALA A 82 2.01 10.35 -2.44
N VAL A 83 1.43 9.58 -1.52
CA VAL A 83 0.46 10.11 -0.55
C VAL A 83 1.12 11.16 0.34
N GLN A 84 2.30 10.90 0.89
CA GLN A 84 3.01 11.83 1.78
C GLN A 84 3.46 13.11 1.05
N MET A 85 3.84 13.03 -0.23
CA MET A 85 4.13 14.22 -1.03
C MET A 85 2.91 15.14 -1.22
N MET A 86 1.72 14.55 -1.33
CA MET A 86 0.46 15.31 -1.53
C MET A 86 -0.20 15.72 -0.20
N LEU A 87 -0.01 14.92 0.85
CA LEU A 87 -0.59 15.07 2.19
C LEU A 87 0.50 14.81 3.25
N PRO A 88 1.42 15.76 3.49
CA PRO A 88 2.53 15.57 4.44
C PRO A 88 2.08 15.20 5.86
N GLN A 89 0.88 15.63 6.27
CA GLN A 89 0.28 15.31 7.57
C GLN A 89 0.08 13.79 7.79
N VAL A 90 0.07 12.99 6.73
CA VAL A 90 0.00 11.54 6.80
C VAL A 90 1.25 10.93 7.45
N GLU A 91 2.42 11.57 7.29
CA GLU A 91 3.66 11.14 7.92
C GLU A 91 3.58 11.27 9.44
N ASP A 92 3.17 12.44 9.94
CA ASP A 92 2.98 12.70 11.37
C ASP A 92 1.87 11.83 11.98
N ALA A 93 0.77 11.63 11.24
CA ALA A 93 -0.31 10.73 11.65
C ALA A 93 0.10 9.24 11.58
N GLY A 94 1.20 8.93 10.90
CA GLY A 94 1.75 7.60 10.68
C GLY A 94 0.84 6.64 9.91
N CYS A 95 -0.20 7.11 9.22
CA CYS A 95 -1.07 6.33 8.34
C CYS A 95 -2.02 7.26 7.55
N ALA A 96 -2.49 6.81 6.38
CA ALA A 96 -3.56 7.46 5.63
C ALA A 96 -4.93 6.90 6.05
N PRO A 97 -5.84 7.70 6.61
CA PRO A 97 -7.15 7.22 7.05
C PRO A 97 -8.02 6.76 5.87
N SER A 98 -8.57 5.55 5.96
CA SER A 98 -9.50 5.05 4.94
C SER A 98 -10.87 5.72 5.07
N PRO A 99 -11.41 6.34 4.02
CA PRO A 99 -12.74 6.93 4.05
C PRO A 99 -13.84 5.86 4.07
N ARG A 100 -15.03 6.24 4.56
CA ARG A 100 -16.21 5.36 4.48
C ARG A 100 -16.58 5.12 3.00
N PRO A 101 -16.80 3.87 2.56
CA PRO A 101 -17.07 3.54 1.17
C PRO A 101 -18.53 3.80 0.80
N THR A 102 -18.90 5.08 0.72
CA THR A 102 -20.22 5.53 0.27
C THR A 102 -20.50 5.11 -1.17
N GLU A 103 -21.78 5.05 -1.57
CA GLU A 103 -22.17 4.68 -2.93
C GLU A 103 -21.54 5.60 -3.99
N ALA A 104 -21.51 6.91 -3.74
CA ALA A 104 -20.87 7.87 -4.64
C ALA A 104 -19.36 7.64 -4.78
N LEU A 105 -18.66 7.34 -3.68
CA LEU A 105 -17.23 7.04 -3.71
C LEU A 105 -16.97 5.71 -4.44
N ARG A 106 -17.79 4.69 -4.19
CA ARG A 106 -17.70 3.39 -4.86
C ARG A 106 -17.87 3.53 -6.37
N ALA A 107 -18.84 4.32 -6.82
CA ALA A 107 -19.09 4.55 -8.24
C ALA A 107 -17.86 5.16 -8.94
N VAL A 108 -17.31 6.26 -8.40
CA VAL A 108 -16.15 6.92 -9.03
C VAL A 108 -14.90 6.04 -8.97
N LEU A 109 -14.67 5.31 -7.88
CA LEU A 109 -13.53 4.39 -7.80
C LEU A 109 -13.68 3.20 -8.77
N SER A 110 -14.88 2.70 -9.00
CA SER A 110 -15.14 1.63 -9.99
C SER A 110 -14.79 2.09 -11.41
N GLU A 111 -15.12 3.33 -11.78
CA GLU A 111 -14.72 3.92 -13.08
C GLU A 111 -13.19 3.98 -13.26
N LEU A 112 -12.44 4.01 -12.16
CA LEU A 112 -10.97 4.00 -12.15
C LEU A 112 -10.36 2.59 -12.05
N GLY A 113 -11.20 1.54 -12.00
CA GLY A 113 -10.76 0.16 -11.77
C GLY A 113 -10.29 -0.12 -10.33
N LEU A 114 -10.76 0.68 -9.36
CA LEU A 114 -10.45 0.61 -7.93
C LEU A 114 -11.67 0.17 -7.12
N GLU A 115 -12.28 -0.94 -7.52
CA GLU A 115 -13.48 -1.44 -6.86
C GLU A 115 -13.18 -1.90 -5.43
N TYR A 116 -14.12 -1.73 -4.51
CA TYR A 116 -14.01 -2.41 -3.22
C TYR A 116 -14.32 -3.89 -3.39
N LYS A 117 -13.58 -4.76 -2.68
CA LYS A 117 -13.89 -6.19 -2.68
C LYS A 117 -15.31 -6.44 -2.12
N PRO A 118 -16.08 -7.38 -2.67
CA PRO A 118 -17.41 -7.69 -2.17
C PRO A 118 -17.40 -8.02 -0.67
N GLY A 119 -18.25 -7.36 0.11
CA GLY A 119 -18.35 -7.58 1.56
C GLY A 119 -17.17 -7.04 2.38
N ALA A 120 -16.19 -6.36 1.77
CA ALA A 120 -15.03 -5.83 2.48
C ALA A 120 -14.91 -4.31 2.32
N SER A 121 -14.14 -3.71 3.24
CA SER A 121 -13.81 -2.28 3.25
C SER A 121 -12.45 -1.97 2.61
N VAL A 122 -11.86 -2.94 1.91
CA VAL A 122 -10.58 -2.82 1.19
C VAL A 122 -10.79 -2.84 -0.32
N LEU A 123 -9.89 -2.19 -1.05
CA LEU A 123 -9.90 -2.14 -2.51
C LEU A 123 -9.46 -3.50 -3.12
N SER A 124 -9.87 -3.73 -4.36
CA SER A 124 -9.50 -4.91 -5.16
C SER A 124 -8.04 -4.84 -5.57
N ARG A 125 -7.55 -3.64 -5.92
CA ARG A 125 -6.12 -3.38 -6.19
C ARG A 125 -5.31 -3.42 -4.91
N ARG A 126 -4.21 -4.19 -4.93
CA ARG A 126 -3.30 -4.38 -3.79
C ARG A 126 -2.49 -3.12 -3.50
N TYR A 127 -2.08 -2.43 -4.54
CA TYR A 127 -1.28 -1.21 -4.44
C TYR A 127 -2.15 -0.01 -4.73
N ALA A 128 -3.13 0.25 -3.86
CA ALA A 128 -4.01 1.40 -3.95
C ALA A 128 -4.28 2.00 -2.57
N VAL A 129 -4.27 3.31 -2.50
CA VAL A 129 -4.63 4.10 -1.31
C VAL A 129 -5.69 5.11 -1.71
N VAL A 130 -6.76 5.18 -0.94
CA VAL A 130 -7.74 6.25 -1.00
C VAL A 130 -7.87 6.89 0.38
N THR A 131 -7.76 8.21 0.46
CA THR A 131 -7.82 8.99 1.70
C THR A 131 -8.51 10.32 1.45
N HIS A 132 -8.94 11.02 2.50
CA HIS A 132 -9.55 12.34 2.37
C HIS A 132 -8.55 13.38 1.85
N PHE A 133 -9.02 14.26 0.96
CA PHE A 133 -8.25 15.38 0.42
C PHE A 133 -9.06 16.68 0.54
N PRO A 134 -8.56 17.74 1.20
CA PRO A 134 -7.34 17.76 2.03
C PRO A 134 -7.44 16.82 3.24
N PHE A 135 -6.33 16.63 3.95
CA PHE A 135 -6.26 15.80 5.17
C PHE A 135 -7.32 16.23 6.21
N ARG A 136 -8.01 15.26 6.83
CA ARG A 136 -9.14 15.51 7.75
C ARG A 136 -8.98 14.91 9.16
N GLY A 137 -7.94 14.13 9.42
CA GLY A 137 -7.76 13.42 10.69
C GLY A 137 -7.01 12.11 10.52
N GLY A 138 -6.68 11.45 11.63
CA GLY A 138 -5.98 10.17 11.70
C GLY A 138 -6.93 9.00 11.96
N CYS A 139 -6.57 8.16 12.93
CA CYS A 139 -7.33 6.94 13.27
C CYS A 139 -8.79 7.21 13.66
N GLU A 140 -9.10 8.37 14.23
CA GLU A 140 -10.43 8.76 14.71
C GLU A 140 -11.49 8.91 13.61
N ILE A 141 -11.06 9.06 12.36
CA ILE A 141 -11.96 9.12 11.19
C ILE A 141 -11.84 7.90 10.28
N CYS A 142 -10.95 6.95 10.61
CA CYS A 142 -10.60 5.85 9.73
C CYS A 142 -11.70 4.78 9.76
N HIS A 143 -12.29 4.51 8.59
CA HIS A 143 -13.33 3.49 8.47
C HIS A 143 -12.86 2.08 8.82
N LEU A 144 -11.55 1.83 8.70
CA LEU A 144 -10.94 0.54 9.03
C LEU A 144 -10.54 0.41 10.50
N GLN A 145 -10.79 1.41 11.36
CA GLN A 145 -10.25 1.46 12.73
C GLN A 145 -10.46 0.15 13.50
N ASP A 146 -11.67 -0.40 13.51
CA ASP A 146 -12.02 -1.63 14.25
C ASP A 146 -11.28 -2.88 13.74
N GLN A 147 -10.78 -2.84 12.51
CA GLN A 147 -10.13 -3.95 11.81
C GLN A 147 -8.67 -3.64 11.45
N CYS A 148 -8.15 -2.49 11.88
CA CYS A 148 -6.84 -2.01 11.51
C CYS A 148 -5.81 -2.52 12.52
N PRO A 149 -4.70 -3.16 12.10
CA PRO A 149 -3.65 -3.60 13.01
C PRO A 149 -3.13 -2.48 13.92
N LYS A 150 -2.97 -1.26 13.37
CA LYS A 150 -2.60 -0.07 14.16
C LYS A 150 -3.68 0.34 15.16
N GLY A 151 -4.94 0.32 14.76
CA GLY A 151 -6.08 0.60 15.64
C GLY A 151 -6.23 -0.43 16.77
N GLN A 152 -5.81 -1.66 16.52
CA GLN A 152 -5.84 -2.77 17.48
C GLN A 152 -4.56 -2.89 18.33
N GLY A 153 -3.60 -1.97 18.19
CA GLY A 153 -2.34 -2.01 18.94
C GLY A 153 -1.38 -3.13 18.51
N GLN A 154 -1.61 -3.76 17.36
CA GLN A 154 -0.82 -4.86 16.78
C GLN A 154 0.21 -4.36 15.76
N ALA A 155 0.57 -3.07 15.79
CA ALA A 155 1.46 -2.47 14.79
C ALA A 155 2.94 -2.82 15.04
N GLU A 156 3.27 -4.09 14.88
CA GLU A 156 4.61 -4.50 14.47
C GLU A 156 4.54 -4.76 12.97
N SER A 157 5.14 -3.85 12.18
CA SER A 157 5.26 -3.84 10.71
C SER A 157 4.16 -3.14 9.88
N ALA A 158 4.62 -2.27 8.96
CA ALA A 158 3.80 -1.48 8.03
C ALA A 158 3.63 -2.16 6.66
N SER A 159 4.25 -3.32 6.43
CA SER A 159 4.22 -4.03 5.17
C SER A 159 3.12 -5.08 5.15
N ILE A 160 2.14 -4.93 4.25
CA ILE A 160 1.12 -5.97 4.05
C ILE A 160 1.81 -7.16 3.38
N LEU A 161 1.81 -8.31 4.07
CA LEU A 161 2.18 -9.61 3.48
C LEU A 161 1.01 -10.13 2.65
N LEU A 162 1.29 -10.66 1.47
CA LEU A 162 0.27 -11.25 0.62
C LEU A 162 -0.28 -12.53 1.29
N PRO A 163 -1.60 -12.80 1.24
CA PRO A 163 -2.15 -14.05 1.74
C PRO A 163 -1.45 -15.27 1.12
N GLY A 164 -0.96 -16.20 1.95
CA GLY A 164 -0.17 -17.35 1.50
C GLY A 164 1.34 -17.13 1.46
N HIS A 165 1.81 -15.93 1.82
CA HIS A 165 3.23 -15.57 1.92
C HIS A 165 3.58 -14.97 3.30
N GLU A 166 2.80 -15.32 4.33
CA GLU A 166 3.08 -14.92 5.72
C GLU A 166 4.41 -15.52 6.19
N ARG A 167 5.26 -14.71 6.86
CA ARG A 167 6.47 -15.23 7.51
C ARG A 167 6.07 -15.95 8.80
N GLY A 168 6.20 -17.27 8.81
CA GLY A 168 6.15 -18.10 10.03
C GLY A 168 4.98 -19.06 10.12
N ALA A 169 5.10 -20.21 9.44
CA ALA A 169 4.44 -21.46 9.84
C ALA A 169 5.25 -22.73 9.52
N ASP A 170 6.40 -22.62 8.83
CA ASP A 170 7.26 -23.77 8.47
C ASP A 170 8.70 -23.63 9.02
N GLU A 171 8.86 -23.06 10.22
CA GLU A 171 10.09 -23.22 11.01
C GLU A 171 9.77 -23.85 12.37
N GLU A 172 9.22 -25.08 12.34
CA GLU A 172 9.29 -26.00 13.49
C GLU A 172 10.20 -27.19 13.17
N THR A 173 11.46 -27.02 13.61
CA THR A 173 12.43 -28.01 14.10
C THR A 173 13.10 -28.99 13.10
N PRO A 174 14.45 -28.99 13.00
CA PRO A 174 15.19 -30.11 12.43
C PRO A 174 15.21 -31.29 13.41
N GLN A 175 14.86 -32.49 12.93
CA GLN A 175 15.26 -33.77 13.55
C GLN A 175 16.53 -34.29 12.89
#